data_AF-A0A1Q9T1X6-F1
#
_entry.id   AF-A0A1Q9T1X6-F1
#
_cell.length_a   1.000
_cell.length_b   1.000
_cell.length_c   1.000
_cell.angle_alpha   90.00
_cell.angle_beta   90.00
_cell.angle_gamma   90.00
#
_symmetry.space_group_name_H-M   'P 1'
#
loop_
_entity.id
_entity.type
_entity.pdbx_description
1 polymer ?
#
loop_
_entity_poly.entity_id
_entity_poly.type
_entity_poly.pdbx_seq_one_letter_code
_entity_poly.pdbx_strand_id
1 'polypeptide(L)'
;MVAAMHDLGMAARYADRLMLLERGTPVALGTPEEVLDEGLLSRVYAHPVRVHHVDGHLVVLPEARSGHTPAAEPISLPDRATPPPRRPGPSTVDDGPRGPMSGRPRQRGAIEEVS
;
A
#
# COMPACT_ATOMS: atom_id res chain seq x y z
N MET A 1 -13.67 14.11 17.87
CA MET A 1 -13.05 14.14 16.53
C MET A 1 -14.00 13.45 15.58
N VAL A 2 -14.30 14.03 14.42
CA VAL A 2 -15.12 13.37 13.40
C VAL A 2 -14.22 13.18 12.19
N ALA A 3 -13.95 11.93 11.83
CA ALA A 3 -13.11 11.54 10.70
C ALA A 3 -13.85 10.48 9.89
N ALA A 4 -13.84 10.60 8.57
CA ALA A 4 -14.33 9.55 7.68
C ALA A 4 -13.14 8.63 7.37
N MET A 5 -13.19 7.39 7.86
CA MET A 5 -12.17 6.39 7.58
C MET A 5 -12.65 5.49 6.46
N HIS A 6 -11.82 5.34 5.43
CA HIS A 6 -12.10 4.43 4.31
C HIS A 6 -11.92 2.96 4.70
N ASP A 7 -11.22 2.69 5.81
CA ASP A 7 -10.98 1.35 6.35
C ASP A 7 -11.77 1.17 7.67
N LEU A 8 -12.65 0.17 7.67
CA LEU A 8 -13.51 -0.13 8.82
C LEU A 8 -12.75 -0.72 10.01
N GLY A 9 -11.69 -1.49 9.77
CA GLY A 9 -10.88 -2.08 10.84
C GLY A 9 -10.10 -1.02 11.60
N MET A 10 -9.56 -0.04 10.89
CA MET A 10 -8.94 1.13 11.51
C MET A 10 -9.98 1.99 12.24
N ALA A 11 -11.16 2.20 11.66
CA ALA A 11 -12.24 2.89 12.34
C ALA A 11 -12.61 2.19 13.66
N ALA A 12 -12.74 0.87 13.65
CA ALA A 12 -13.02 0.08 14.84
C ALA A 12 -11.93 0.18 15.91
N ARG A 13 -10.66 0.24 15.50
CA ARG A 13 -9.52 0.25 16.42
C ARG A 13 -9.36 1.58 17.17
N TYR A 14 -9.74 2.68 16.54
CA TYR A 14 -9.42 4.02 17.05
C TYR A 14 -10.64 4.87 17.40
N ALA A 15 -11.84 4.52 16.92
CA ALA A 15 -13.04 5.26 17.24
C ALA A 15 -13.77 4.65 18.44
N ASP A 16 -14.12 5.49 19.41
CA ASP A 16 -15.01 5.08 20.51
C ASP A 16 -16.43 4.81 20.01
N ARG A 17 -16.81 5.47 18.91
CA ARG A 17 -18.13 5.35 18.28
C ARG A 17 -18.05 5.45 16.76
N LEU A 18 -18.90 4.69 16.09
CA LEU A 18 -19.07 4.70 14.64
C LEU A 18 -20.47 5.14 14.25
N MET A 19 -20.57 5.89 13.15
CA MET A 19 -21.83 6.18 12.47
C MET A 19 -21.78 5.55 11.09
N LEU A 20 -22.68 4.61 10.82
CA LEU A 20 -22.82 4.03 9.49
C LEU A 20 -23.89 4.80 8.71
N LEU A 21 -23.55 5.18 7.48
CA LEU A 21 -24.43 5.92 6.59
C LEU A 21 -24.80 5.05 5.39
N GLU A 22 -26.06 5.09 4.98
CA GLU A 22 -26.54 4.57 3.70
C GLU A 22 -27.13 5.72 2.91
N ARG A 23 -26.55 6.03 1.74
CA ARG A 23 -26.97 7.16 0.88
C ARG A 23 -27.08 8.50 1.66
N GLY A 24 -26.11 8.76 2.53
CA GLY A 24 -26.05 9.99 3.34
C GLY A 24 -26.98 10.02 4.55
N THR A 25 -27.75 8.95 4.81
CA THR A 25 -28.64 8.84 5.98
C THR A 25 -28.04 7.90 7.02
N PRO A 26 -28.00 8.26 8.31
CA PRO A 26 -27.55 7.36 9.38
C PRO A 26 -28.46 6.14 9.49
N VAL A 27 -27.85 4.96 9.45
CA VAL A 27 -28.53 3.67 9.64
C VAL A 27 -28.13 2.99 10.95
N ALA A 28 -26.99 3.35 11.53
CA ALA A 28 -26.56 2.90 12.85
C ALA A 28 -25.59 3.92 13.48
N LEU A 29 -25.61 4.00 14.81
CA LEU A 29 -24.69 4.81 15.61
C LEU A 29 -24.45 4.15 16.97
N GLY A 30 -23.21 3.74 17.25
CA GLY A 30 -22.89 2.93 18.43
C GLY A 30 -21.39 2.72 18.58
N THR A 31 -21.02 1.79 19.43
CA THR A 31 -19.66 1.22 19.51
C THR A 31 -19.30 0.49 18.21
N PRO A 32 -18.00 0.25 17.93
CA PRO A 32 -17.59 -0.58 16.80
C PRO A 32 -18.30 -1.93 16.74
N GLU A 33 -18.49 -2.60 17.88
CA GLU A 33 -19.13 -3.90 17.99
C GLU A 33 -20.63 -3.86 17.65
N GLU A 34 -21.32 -2.78 18.02
CA GLU A 34 -22.74 -2.59 17.70
C GLU A 34 -22.97 -2.20 16.23
N VAL A 35 -22.01 -1.53 15.60
CA VAL A 35 -22.16 -0.97 14.24
C VAL A 35 -21.58 -1.88 13.16
N LEU A 36 -20.48 -2.58 13.45
CA LEU A 36 -19.85 -3.52 12.51
C LEU A 36 -20.51 -4.90 12.59
N ASP A 37 -21.82 -4.92 12.33
CA ASP A 37 -22.61 -6.15 12.21
C ASP A 37 -22.59 -6.68 10.76
N GLU A 38 -22.43 -8.00 10.60
CA GLU A 38 -22.34 -8.65 9.30
C GLU A 38 -23.54 -8.35 8.40
N GLY A 39 -24.76 -8.45 8.94
CA GLY A 39 -25.99 -8.25 8.18
C GLY A 39 -26.21 -6.79 7.79
N LEU A 40 -25.91 -5.88 8.72
CA LEU A 40 -25.96 -4.45 8.50
C LEU A 40 -24.98 -4.01 7.40
N LEU A 41 -23.70 -4.42 7.52
CA LEU A 41 -22.67 -4.08 6.55
C LEU A 41 -22.98 -4.70 5.18
N SER A 42 -23.41 -5.97 5.15
CA SER A 42 -23.76 -6.65 3.88
C SER A 42 -24.88 -5.92 3.12
N ARG A 43 -25.86 -5.38 3.86
CA ARG A 43 -26.95 -4.59 3.28
C ARG A 43 -26.45 -3.25 2.75
N VAL A 44 -25.69 -2.50 3.56
CA VAL A 44 -25.21 -1.15 3.20
C VAL A 44 -24.24 -1.20 2.01
N TYR A 45 -23.37 -2.21 1.97
CA TYR A 45 -22.44 -2.42 0.86
C TYR A 45 -23.03 -3.19 -0.32
N ALA A 46 -24.25 -3.70 -0.20
CA ALA A 46 -24.91 -4.55 -1.21
C ALA A 46 -24.03 -5.73 -1.67
N HIS A 47 -23.21 -6.27 -0.78
CA HIS A 47 -22.29 -7.39 -1.02
C HIS A 47 -22.13 -8.20 0.28
N PRO A 48 -22.07 -9.54 0.25
CA PRO A 48 -21.89 -10.31 1.47
C PRO A 48 -20.57 -9.97 2.17
N VAL A 49 -20.64 -9.70 3.46
CA VAL A 49 -19.52 -9.31 4.32
C VAL A 49 -19.52 -10.16 5.57
N ARG A 50 -18.33 -10.56 6.01
CA ARG A 50 -18.09 -11.24 7.29
C ARG A 50 -17.29 -10.37 8.23
N VAL A 51 -17.57 -10.51 9.51
CA VAL A 51 -16.93 -9.75 10.57
C VAL A 51 -16.38 -10.75 11.59
N HIS A 52 -15.07 -10.68 11.80
CA HIS A 52 -14.35 -11.58 12.67
C HIS A 52 -13.67 -10.83 13.80
N HIS A 53 -13.51 -11.49 14.94
CA HIS A 53 -12.63 -11.04 16.00
C HIS A 53 -11.32 -11.81 15.90
N VAL A 54 -10.22 -11.09 15.68
CA VAL A 54 -8.86 -11.64 15.62
C VAL A 54 -8.02 -10.88 16.63
N ASP A 55 -7.52 -11.58 17.65
CA ASP A 55 -6.70 -11.00 18.73
C ASP A 55 -7.33 -9.75 19.40
N GLY A 56 -8.66 -9.77 19.56
CA GLY A 56 -9.42 -8.67 20.14
C GLY A 56 -9.70 -7.50 19.18
N HIS A 57 -9.42 -7.67 17.88
CA HIS A 57 -9.68 -6.67 16.86
C HIS A 57 -10.77 -7.13 15.88
N LEU A 58 -11.64 -6.19 15.51
CA LEU A 58 -12.65 -6.40 14.47
C LEU A 58 -11.99 -6.37 13.08
N VAL A 59 -12.21 -7.42 12.31
CA VAL A 59 -11.74 -7.57 10.93
C VAL A 59 -12.95 -7.77 10.03
N VAL A 60 -13.13 -6.88 9.07
CA VAL A 60 -14.24 -6.92 8.11
C VAL A 60 -13.73 -7.42 6.77
N LEU A 61 -14.28 -8.52 6.26
CA LEU A 61 -13.87 -9.15 5.01
C LEU A 61 -15.08 -9.29 4.08
N PRO A 62 -15.03 -8.80 2.83
CA PRO A 62 -16.03 -9.14 1.83
C PRO A 62 -15.89 -10.63 1.48
N GLU A 63 -17.01 -11.34 1.35
CA GLU A 63 -16.96 -12.71 0.86
C GLU A 63 -16.48 -12.72 -0.60
N ALA A 64 -15.60 -13.67 -0.91
CA ALA A 64 -15.11 -13.85 -2.26
C ALA A 64 -16.30 -14.11 -3.20
N ARG A 65 -16.37 -13.36 -4.30
CA ARG A 65 -17.37 -13.62 -5.33
C ARG A 65 -17.15 -15.04 -5.85
N SER A 66 -18.12 -15.92 -5.67
CA SER A 66 -18.16 -17.25 -6.29
C SER A 66 -18.06 -17.08 -7.81
N GLY A 67 -16.83 -17.13 -8.35
CA GLY A 67 -16.54 -16.79 -9.75
C GLY A 67 -15.20 -16.11 -9.99
N HIS A 68 -14.59 -15.47 -8.98
CA HIS A 68 -13.17 -15.13 -9.06
C HIS A 68 -12.35 -16.34 -8.60
N THR A 69 -12.20 -17.33 -9.48
CA THR A 69 -10.99 -18.15 -9.40
C THR A 69 -9.87 -17.15 -9.60
N PRO A 70 -8.97 -16.89 -8.63
CA PRO A 70 -7.74 -16.22 -9.00
C PRO A 70 -7.11 -17.18 -10.01
N ALA A 71 -7.13 -16.81 -11.29
CA ALA A 71 -6.23 -17.37 -12.27
C ALA A 71 -4.83 -16.87 -11.90
N ALA A 72 -4.36 -17.26 -10.71
CA ALA A 72 -2.96 -17.25 -10.40
C ALA A 72 -2.41 -18.45 -11.16
N GLU A 73 -2.16 -18.27 -12.46
CA GLU A 73 -0.90 -18.82 -12.95
C GLU A 73 0.15 -18.33 -11.95
N PRO A 74 0.93 -19.23 -11.33
CA PRO A 74 1.94 -18.81 -10.38
C PRO A 74 2.77 -17.73 -11.06
N ILE A 75 2.82 -16.54 -10.45
CA ILE A 75 3.69 -15.46 -10.92
C ILE A 75 5.08 -16.07 -10.96
N SER A 76 5.55 -16.41 -12.16
CA SER A 76 6.90 -16.90 -12.37
C SER A 76 7.79 -15.70 -12.16
N LEU A 77 8.18 -15.48 -10.91
CA LEU A 77 9.24 -14.56 -10.56
C LEU A 77 10.43 -14.96 -11.42
N PRO A 78 10.96 -14.06 -12.27
CA PRO A 78 12.10 -14.40 -13.10
C PRO A 78 13.19 -14.92 -12.17
N ASP A 79 13.78 -16.06 -12.55
CA ASP A 79 14.90 -16.65 -11.82
C ASP A 79 15.90 -15.53 -11.54
N ARG A 80 16.28 -15.40 -10.27
CA ARG A 80 16.98 -14.22 -9.77
C ARG A 80 18.29 -14.13 -10.54
N ALA A 81 18.31 -13.29 -11.58
CA ALA A 81 19.41 -13.25 -12.54
C ALA A 81 20.72 -13.16 -11.77
N THR A 82 21.59 -14.16 -11.98
CA THR A 82 22.93 -14.17 -11.41
C THR A 82 23.55 -12.80 -11.66
N PRO A 83 23.96 -12.05 -10.62
CA PRO A 83 24.48 -10.71 -10.80
C PRO A 83 25.63 -10.79 -11.81
N PRO A 84 25.67 -9.90 -12.82
CA PRO A 84 26.72 -9.94 -13.84
C PRO A 84 28.08 -9.90 -13.15
N PRO A 85 29.10 -10.61 -13.69
CA PRO A 85 30.43 -10.62 -13.09
C PRO A 85 30.89 -9.18 -12.88
N ARG A 86 31.36 -8.89 -11.66
CA ARG A 86 31.93 -7.57 -11.32
C ARG A 86 32.99 -7.26 -12.38
N ARG A 87 32.84 -6.12 -13.07
CA ARG A 87 33.88 -5.64 -13.98
C ARG A 87 35.21 -5.60 -13.20
N PRO A 88 36.32 -6.09 -13.76
CA PRO A 88 37.62 -5.90 -13.15
C PRO A 88 37.81 -4.40 -12.91
N GLY A 89 38.16 -4.03 -11.68
CA GLY A 89 38.48 -2.65 -11.33
C GLY A 89 39.59 -2.13 -12.24
N PRO A 90 39.70 -0.81 -12.42
CA PRO A 90 40.75 -0.23 -13.26
C PRO A 90 42.10 -0.77 -12.77
N SER A 91 42.78 -1.53 -13.64
CA SER A 91 44.19 -1.86 -13.45
C SER A 91 44.90 -0.52 -13.25
N THR A 92 45.55 -0.34 -12.10
CA THR A 92 46.42 0.79 -11.85
C THR A 92 47.46 0.80 -12.97
N VAL A 93 47.25 1.64 -13.97
CA VAL A 93 48.27 1.97 -14.96
C VAL A 93 49.23 2.87 -14.20
N ASP A 94 50.46 2.37 -14.06
CA ASP A 94 51.61 3.05 -13.50
C ASP A 94 51.78 4.44 -14.14
N ASP A 95 51.87 5.47 -13.28
CA ASP A 95 51.86 6.89 -13.60
C ASP A 95 53.17 7.31 -14.29
N GLY A 96 53.14 7.43 -15.63
CA GLY A 96 54.14 8.18 -16.40
C GLY A 96 53.96 9.70 -16.24
N PRO A 97 55.03 10.52 -16.33
CA PRO A 97 55.04 11.87 -15.77
C PRO A 97 54.18 12.89 -16.55
N ARG A 98 53.60 13.79 -15.75
CA ARG A 98 52.66 14.88 -16.09
C ARG A 98 53.21 15.88 -17.10
N GLY A 99 52.44 16.15 -18.14
CA GLY A 99 52.52 17.37 -18.98
C GLY A 99 51.42 18.40 -18.60
N PRO A 100 51.65 19.70 -18.81
CA PRO A 100 50.86 20.76 -18.16
C PRO A 100 49.51 21.08 -18.82
N MET A 101 48.65 21.63 -17.97
CA MET A 101 47.24 22.01 -18.13
C MET A 101 46.93 22.98 -19.30
N SER A 102 45.74 22.81 -19.89
CA SER A 102 44.93 23.95 -20.37
C SER A 102 43.44 23.56 -20.46
N GLY A 103 42.56 24.45 -19.98
CA GLY A 103 41.26 24.64 -20.65
C GLY A 103 39.94 24.30 -19.95
N ARG A 104 39.67 24.93 -18.79
CA ARG A 104 38.39 25.57 -18.36
C ARG A 104 37.02 24.80 -18.33
N PRO A 105 36.06 25.27 -17.49
CA PRO A 105 34.87 24.53 -17.02
C PRO A 105 33.58 24.93 -17.77
N ARG A 106 32.44 24.24 -17.53
CA ARG A 106 31.03 24.75 -17.30
C ARG A 106 30.10 23.54 -16.96
N GLN A 107 29.41 23.48 -15.81
CA GLN A 107 28.02 23.97 -15.51
C GLN A 107 26.96 23.38 -16.46
N ARG A 108 25.71 23.03 -16.12
CA ARG A 108 24.78 23.12 -14.97
C ARG A 108 23.57 22.25 -15.39
N GLY A 109 22.83 21.62 -14.48
CA GLY A 109 21.47 22.08 -14.13
C GLY A 109 20.62 20.84 -13.79
N ALA A 110 20.13 20.70 -12.56
CA ALA A 110 19.02 21.42 -11.93
C ALA A 110 17.71 20.65 -12.15
N ILE A 111 17.29 20.03 -11.06
CA ILE A 111 16.04 19.32 -10.79
C ILE A 111 15.02 20.37 -10.34
N GLU A 112 13.83 20.38 -10.94
CA GLU A 112 12.68 21.13 -10.43
C GLU A 112 11.55 20.16 -10.06
N GLU A 113 11.14 20.26 -8.80
CA GLU A 113 9.98 19.66 -8.16
C GLU A 113 8.88 20.73 -8.15
N VAL A 114 7.65 20.37 -8.52
CA VAL A 114 6.46 21.24 -8.40
C VAL A 114 5.41 20.50 -7.59
N SER A 115 4.93 21.24 -6.60
CA SER A 115 4.03 20.93 -5.49
C SER A 115 2.70 20.26 -5.83
#